data_AF-A0AAW5MVE0-F1
#
_entry.id   AF-A0AAW5MVE0-F1
#
_cell.length_a   1.000
_cell.length_b   1.000
_cell.length_c   1.000
_cell.angle_alpha   90.00
_cell.angle_beta   90.00
_cell.angle_gamma   90.00
#
_symmetry.space_group_name_H-M   'P 1'
#
loop_
_entity.id
_entity.type
_entity.pdbx_description
1 polymer ?
#
loop_
_entity_poly.entity_id
_entity_poly.type
_entity_poly.pdbx_seq_one_letter_code
_entity_poly.pdbx_strand_id
1 'polypeptide(L)' 'ILAWLKEHDRLEQREHYRHAVGTCERCHTRIEPLVSLQWWVAMEEPRKPALAALQERRVRFHPESQHQFAIRSLEEIPDW' A
#
# COMPACT_ATOMS: atom_id res chain seq x y z
N ILE A 1 11.59 26.52 5.04
CA ILE A 1 12.43 25.58 4.25
C ILE A 1 12.86 26.18 2.91
N LEU A 2 11.94 26.50 1.99
CA LEU A 2 12.31 27.02 0.66
C LEU A 2 13.14 28.31 0.69
N ALA A 3 12.78 29.29 1.54
CA ALA A 3 13.56 30.52 1.71
C ALA A 3 14.99 30.23 2.20
N TRP A 4 15.11 29.41 3.25
CA TRP A 4 16.40 28.98 3.80
C TRP A 4 17.30 28.32 2.76
N LEU A 5 16.76 27.43 1.90
CA LEU A 5 17.54 26.80 0.83
C LEU A 5 18.04 27.80 -0.21
N LYS A 6 17.23 28.82 -0.55
CA LYS A 6 17.63 29.89 -1.47
C LYS A 6 18.73 30.77 -0.88
N GLU A 7 18.59 31.16 0.39
CA GLU A 7 19.56 32.02 1.09
C GLU A 7 20.94 31.37 1.20
N HIS A 8 21.01 30.03 1.25
CA HIS A 8 22.25 29.28 1.39
C HIS A 8 22.78 28.72 0.06
N ASP A 9 22.23 29.13 -1.08
CA ASP A 9 22.59 28.64 -2.42
C ASP A 9 22.51 27.10 -2.55
N ARG A 10 21.47 26.50 -1.93
CA ARG A 10 21.20 25.05 -1.91
C ARG A 10 19.92 24.67 -2.66
N LEU A 11 19.38 25.57 -3.48
CA LEU A 11 18.21 25.30 -4.31
C LEU A 11 18.62 25.26 -5.79
N GLU A 12 18.65 24.08 -6.37
CA GLU A 12 19.01 23.88 -7.78
C GLU A 12 17.87 24.28 -8.74
N GLN A 13 16.66 23.75 -8.53
CA GLN A 13 15.52 23.99 -9.41
C GLN A 13 14.21 23.99 -8.63
N ARG A 14 13.19 24.67 -9.19
CA ARG A 14 11.79 24.54 -8.77
C ARG A 14 10.89 24.42 -9.99
N GLU A 15 10.02 23.43 -9.97
CA GLU A 15 9.01 23.22 -11.00
C GLU A 15 7.69 22.74 -10.40
N HIS A 16 6.61 22.84 -11.18
CA HIS A 16 5.32 22.29 -10.82
C HIS A 16 5.29 20.80 -11.18
N TYR A 17 4.97 19.95 -10.21
CA TYR A 17 4.95 18.51 -10.40
C TYR A 17 3.61 17.90 -9.94
N ARG A 18 2.98 17.14 -10.83
CA ARG A 18 1.75 16.40 -10.53
C ARG A 18 2.11 14.96 -10.18
N HIS A 19 1.67 14.51 -9.00
CA HIS A 19 1.92 13.16 -8.50
C HIS A 19 0.72 12.64 -7.71
N ALA A 20 0.73 11.34 -7.42
CA ALA A 20 -0.25 10.70 -6.56
C ALA A 20 0.06 11.01 -5.09
N VAL A 21 -0.96 11.40 -4.32
CA VAL A 21 -0.86 11.66 -2.88
C VAL A 21 -1.85 10.74 -2.16
N GLY A 22 -1.35 9.96 -1.20
CA GLY A 22 -2.20 9.11 -0.35
C GLY A 22 -3.05 9.96 0.60
N THR A 23 -4.35 9.68 0.64
CA THR A 23 -5.31 10.35 1.53
C THR A 23 -6.08 9.32 2.34
N CYS A 24 -6.46 9.68 3.57
CA CYS A 24 -7.35 8.87 4.39
C CYS A 24 -8.67 8.63 3.64
N GLU A 25 -9.09 7.38 3.49
CA GLU A 25 -10.35 7.03 2.82
C GLU A 25 -11.57 7.70 3.50
N ARG A 26 -11.52 7.90 4.82
CA ARG A 26 -12.65 8.39 5.61
C ARG A 26 -12.78 9.92 5.63
N CYS A 27 -11.68 10.63 5.84
CA CYS A 27 -11.69 12.10 6.00
C CYS A 27 -10.98 12.85 4.89
N HIS A 28 -10.37 12.15 3.94
CA HIS A 28 -9.63 12.70 2.79
C HIS A 28 -8.42 13.58 3.13
N THR A 29 -8.05 13.69 4.42
CA THR A 29 -6.79 14.33 4.83
C THR A 29 -5.60 13.53 4.29
N ARG A 30 -4.53 14.23 3.92
CA ARG A 30 -3.26 13.64 3.47
C ARG A 30 -2.69 12.70 4.54
N ILE A 31 -2.26 11.52 4.12
CA ILE A 31 -1.55 10.58 5.00
C ILE A 31 -0.09 11.02 5.11
N GLU A 32 0.42 11.07 6.35
CA GLU A 32 1.81 11.42 6.65
C GLU A 32 2.47 10.22 7.32
N PRO A 33 3.47 9.57 6.67
CA PRO A 33 4.15 8.42 7.24
C PRO A 33 4.91 8.79 8.52
N LEU A 34 4.66 8.04 9.59
CA LEU A 34 5.34 8.19 10.87
C LEU A 34 5.71 6.81 11.40
N VAL A 35 6.95 6.64 11.86
CA VAL A 35 7.36 5.42 12.54
C VAL A 35 6.78 5.45 13.96
N SER A 36 5.98 4.45 14.31
CA SER A 36 5.47 4.23 15.67
C SER A 36 5.45 2.75 16.01
N LEU A 37 5.42 2.43 17.30
CA LEU A 37 5.14 1.07 17.74
C LEU A 37 3.69 0.72 17.37
N GLN A 38 3.51 -0.42 16.74
CA GLN A 38 2.22 -0.96 16.32
C GLN A 38 2.22 -2.49 16.50
N TRP A 39 1.02 -3.07 16.54
CA TRP A 39 0.85 -4.50 16.47
C TRP A 39 0.79 -4.94 15.02
N TRP A 40 1.50 -6.02 14.70
CA TRP A 40 1.57 -6.58 13.36
C TRP A 40 1.17 -8.05 13.39
N VAL A 41 0.56 -8.52 12.30
CA VAL A 41 0.29 -9.93 12.04
C VAL A 41 1.20 -10.42 10.94
N ALA A 42 2.01 -11.45 11.23
CA ALA A 42 2.83 -12.13 10.24
C ALA A 42 1.90 -12.87 9.25
N MET A 43 1.71 -12.30 8.06
CA MET A 43 0.67 -12.76 7.14
C MET A 43 1.00 -14.06 6.42
N GLU A 44 2.27 -14.49 6.46
CA GLU A 44 2.76 -15.71 5.84
C GLU A 44 2.00 -16.97 6.29
N GLU A 45 1.71 -17.10 7.59
CA GLU A 45 1.01 -18.26 8.14
C GLU A 45 -0.48 -18.31 7.75
N PRO A 46 -1.30 -17.27 7.99
CA PRO A 46 -2.72 -17.30 7.63
C PRO A 46 -2.96 -17.30 6.12
N ARG A 47 -2.04 -16.75 5.33
CA ARG A 47 -2.16 -16.74 3.87
C ARG A 47 -2.09 -18.12 3.24
N LYS A 48 -1.22 -19.03 3.71
CA LYS A 48 -1.01 -20.37 3.13
C LYS A 48 -2.30 -21.18 2.98
N PRO A 49 -3.10 -21.42 4.04
CA PRO A 49 -4.33 -22.19 3.92
C PRO A 49 -5.38 -21.46 3.06
N ALA A 50 -5.40 -20.12 3.05
CA ALA A 50 -6.28 -19.35 2.18
C ALA A 50 -5.92 -19.53 0.70
N LEU A 51 -4.63 -19.40 0.33
CA LEU A 51 -4.16 -19.65 -1.03
C LEU A 51 -4.46 -21.07 -1.49
N ALA A 52 -4.22 -22.08 -0.65
CA ALA A 52 -4.56 -23.46 -0.98
C ALA A 52 -6.06 -23.62 -1.30
N ALA A 53 -6.95 -23.03 -0.50
CA ALA A 53 -8.39 -23.08 -0.74
C ALA A 53 -8.81 -22.41 -2.07
N LEU A 54 -8.14 -21.32 -2.42
CA LEU A 54 -8.37 -20.63 -3.70
C LEU A 54 -7.85 -21.45 -4.88
N GLN A 55 -6.63 -22.00 -4.79
CA GLN A 55 -6.01 -22.81 -5.84
C GLN A 55 -6.80 -24.11 -6.10
N GLU A 56 -7.26 -24.76 -5.04
CA GLU A 56 -8.10 -25.97 -5.08
C GLU A 56 -9.55 -25.69 -5.53
N ARG A 57 -9.91 -24.43 -5.81
CA ARG A 57 -11.26 -24.00 -6.21
C ARG A 57 -12.36 -24.38 -5.20
N ARG A 58 -11.99 -24.50 -3.92
CA ARG A 58 -12.95 -24.68 -2.81
C ARG A 58 -13.79 -23.42 -2.57
N VAL A 59 -13.23 -22.26 -2.90
CA VAL A 59 -13.95 -20.99 -3.03
C VAL A 59 -13.95 -20.59 -4.50
N ARG A 60 -15.07 -20.06 -4.99
CA ARG A 60 -15.21 -19.59 -6.38
C ARG A 60 -15.71 -18.16 -6.39
N PHE A 61 -15.06 -17.31 -7.18
CA PHE A 61 -15.45 -15.92 -7.35
C PHE A 61 -16.26 -15.72 -8.63
N HIS A 62 -17.17 -14.75 -8.60
CA HIS A 62 -17.83 -14.26 -9.80
C HIS A 62 -17.71 -12.72 -9.87
N PRO A 63 -17.11 -12.14 -10.92
CA PRO A 63 -16.54 -12.78 -12.10
C PRO A 63 -15.24 -13.55 -11.81
N GLU A 64 -14.90 -14.49 -12.70
CA GLU A 64 -13.72 -15.37 -12.58
C GLU A 64 -12.39 -14.60 -12.49
N SER A 65 -12.31 -13.40 -13.07
CA SER A 65 -11.14 -12.52 -12.96
C SER A 65 -10.80 -12.14 -11.51
N GLN A 66 -11.80 -12.07 -10.64
CA GLN A 66 -11.59 -11.78 -9.21
C GLN A 66 -10.89 -12.93 -8.49
N HIS A 67 -11.01 -14.17 -9.00
CA HIS A 67 -10.30 -15.32 -8.44
C HIS A 67 -8.78 -15.16 -8.57
N GLN A 68 -8.33 -14.74 -9.76
CA GLN A 68 -6.92 -14.48 -10.03
C GLN A 68 -6.40 -13.27 -9.25
N PHE A 69 -7.22 -12.21 -9.16
CA PHE A 69 -6.90 -11.05 -8.34
C PHE A 69 -6.71 -11.41 -6.86
N ALA A 70 -7.59 -12.25 -6.30
CA ALA A 70 -7.52 -12.67 -4.90
C ALA A 70 -6.25 -13.50 -4.60
N ILE A 71 -5.91 -14.45 -5.47
CA ILE A 71 -4.67 -15.23 -5.35
C ILE A 71 -3.45 -14.30 -5.37
N ARG A 72 -3.34 -13.44 -6.38
CA ARG A 72 -2.20 -12.52 -6.52
C ARG A 72 -2.09 -11.55 -5.35
N SER A 73 -3.22 -11.00 -4.90
CA SER A 73 -3.26 -10.08 -3.76
C SER A 73 -2.73 -10.73 -2.50
N LEU A 74 -3.06 -12.00 -2.27
CA LEU A 74 -2.51 -12.76 -1.16
C LEU A 74 -1.01 -13.03 -1.37
N GLU A 75 -0.57 -13.50 -2.54
CA GLU A 75 0.85 -13.80 -2.82
C GLU A 75 1.80 -12.60 -2.59
N GLU A 76 1.32 -11.37 -2.79
CA GLU A 76 2.10 -10.13 -2.62
C GLU A 76 1.78 -9.38 -1.31
N ILE A 77 0.92 -9.91 -0.44
CA ILE A 77 0.45 -9.19 0.75
C ILE A 77 1.59 -8.91 1.75
N PRO A 78 1.74 -7.67 2.25
CA PRO A 78 2.63 -7.38 3.38
C PRO A 78 2.04 -7.87 4.70
N ASP A 79 2.84 -7.85 5.77
CA ASP A 79 2.32 -8.01 7.12
C ASP A 79 1.30 -6.90 7.43
N TRP A 80 0.24 -7.28 8.13
CA TRP A 80 -0.86 -6.37 8.46
C TRP A 80 -0.64 -5.69 9.79
#